data_AF-A0A371HLZ7-F1
#
_entry.id   AF-A0A371HLZ7-F1
#
_cell.length_a   1.000
_cell.length_b   1.000
_cell.length_c   1.000
_cell.angle_alpha   90.00
_cell.angle_beta   90.00
_cell.angle_gamma   90.00
#
_symmetry.space_group_name_H-M   'P 1'
#
loop_
_entity.id
_entity.type
_entity.pdbx_description
1 polymer ?
#
loop_
_entity_poly.entity_id
_entity_poly.type
_entity_poly.pdbx_seq_one_letter_code
_entity_poly.pdbx_strand_id
1 'polypeptide(L)'
;KRKRERKQGLGRNLPDAFHLRRLELHVTFFEYFGVVVCQVITFITNESTRMVHYSRSMRSGHILAREEVNMPTCTSTVKMLKMVIANGTNGLVSIIVIIVLIFPEVIAAQALSPGDSVPDNVSEAVRQQDNTIRVDPLDHFEKYRGGFNITNKHYWSSVIFTGVYGYAIGVLCLLCGIVYGSFLVITMVYRKNDRGRRMNKVFSCNYKSCDLSLIPLTILLTIFAIAATGLVLAGSARFHSEAKTSVNIIIKTANEASETIHNTTGALRDMESNFMEANVNAEASVNLDSTTERLDDASANIEKQAKKNRRLINKGLKLVFVITTVVISLNLVAITALSVSELLRLRRALYLLVIFCWLMTVICWLFFGVYFFLEKFSSDACTALDNFQENPYNNSLSSILPCDELLSAKSVLSDVSAGIYDLVNEVNANISAMQATSYVNLVHVCNPFSAPPKYLYQPENCPANTIRIGDIPKVLKPFTCLDANDGTCDNGYLPSTEYVRVQAYTSSIQDLLNVYPNMEHLLECQVVKDSFSQVLVKHCKPLRKYARMVWIGMLFLAVIMVLLVLMWTIKARHEHRYHLSDGSVEPHCAPTKALELGPVKEIEI
;
A
#
# COMPACT_ATOMS: atom_id res chain seq x y z
N LYS A 1 30.52 -75.16 41.70
CA LYS A 1 30.41 -75.15 40.22
C LYS A 1 28.95 -75.20 39.69
N ARG A 2 27.97 -74.54 40.35
CA ARG A 2 26.59 -74.31 39.87
C ARG A 2 26.06 -72.93 40.31
N LYS A 3 26.84 -71.87 40.06
CA LYS A 3 26.43 -70.48 40.36
C LYS A 3 27.08 -69.41 39.44
N ARG A 4 27.49 -69.80 38.22
CA ARG A 4 28.09 -68.90 37.22
C ARG A 4 27.43 -68.95 35.82
N GLU A 5 26.30 -69.64 35.66
CA GLU A 5 25.60 -69.80 34.36
C GLU A 5 24.13 -69.31 34.38
N ARG A 6 23.79 -68.28 35.16
CA ARG A 6 22.49 -67.58 35.08
C ARG A 6 22.65 -66.09 34.73
N LYS A 7 23.54 -65.78 33.79
CA LYS A 7 23.69 -64.41 33.26
C LYS A 7 23.76 -64.31 31.73
N GLN A 8 23.40 -65.37 31.01
CA GLN A 8 23.32 -65.34 29.55
C GLN A 8 22.09 -66.10 29.10
N GLY A 9 21.04 -65.38 28.68
CA GLY A 9 19.87 -65.97 28.04
C GLY A 9 18.53 -65.46 28.55
N LEU A 10 18.22 -64.17 28.37
CA LEU A 10 16.88 -63.70 28.00
C LEU A 10 16.91 -62.19 27.67
N GLY A 11 16.46 -61.80 26.47
CA GLY A 11 16.10 -60.41 26.15
C GLY A 11 17.02 -59.64 25.21
N ARG A 12 17.42 -60.21 24.06
CA ARG A 12 17.72 -59.41 22.86
C ARG A 12 16.41 -59.23 22.09
N ASN A 13 16.19 -58.01 21.57
CA ASN A 13 15.04 -57.53 20.76
C ASN A 13 13.95 -56.74 21.51
N LEU A 14 14.26 -55.54 22.04
CA LEU A 14 13.26 -54.45 22.19
C LEU A 14 13.81 -53.01 22.48
N PRO A 15 14.75 -52.43 21.70
CA PRO A 15 14.90 -50.95 21.70
C PRO A 15 14.68 -50.26 20.34
N ASP A 16 14.68 -50.99 19.23
CA ASP A 16 14.66 -50.34 17.90
C ASP A 16 13.24 -49.94 17.44
N ALA A 17 12.20 -50.63 17.93
CA ALA A 17 10.81 -50.28 17.60
C ALA A 17 10.35 -48.94 18.22
N PHE A 18 10.94 -48.50 19.34
CA PHE A 18 10.56 -47.25 20.00
C PHE A 18 11.27 -46.02 19.40
N HIS A 19 12.47 -46.22 18.85
CA HIS A 19 13.20 -45.19 18.11
C HIS A 19 12.64 -45.00 16.70
N LEU A 20 12.23 -46.07 16.00
CA LEU A 20 11.51 -45.95 14.74
C LEU A 20 10.14 -45.29 14.90
N ARG A 21 9.33 -45.67 15.92
CA ARG A 21 8.02 -45.01 16.17
C ARG A 21 8.16 -43.52 16.52
N ARG A 22 9.25 -43.11 17.17
CA ARG A 22 9.52 -41.71 17.53
C ARG A 22 10.00 -40.89 16.34
N LEU A 23 10.74 -41.49 15.40
CA LEU A 23 11.07 -40.83 14.12
C LEU A 23 9.85 -40.78 13.19
N GLU A 24 9.06 -41.86 13.08
CA GLU A 24 7.82 -41.89 12.32
C GLU A 24 6.83 -40.82 12.81
N LEU A 25 6.68 -40.62 14.13
CA LEU A 25 5.78 -39.59 14.68
C LEU A 25 6.27 -38.16 14.43
N HIS A 26 7.60 -37.94 14.41
CA HIS A 26 8.20 -36.64 14.09
C HIS A 26 8.09 -36.32 12.59
N VAL A 27 8.29 -37.31 11.73
CA VAL A 27 8.12 -37.19 10.26
C VAL A 27 6.64 -37.01 9.92
N THR A 28 5.73 -37.80 10.49
CA THR A 28 4.28 -37.58 10.30
C THR A 28 3.80 -36.27 10.88
N PHE A 29 4.33 -35.76 12.00
CA PHE A 29 3.96 -34.42 12.49
C PHE A 29 4.44 -33.30 11.56
N PHE A 30 5.66 -33.39 11.00
CA PHE A 30 6.16 -32.40 10.04
C PHE A 30 5.47 -32.52 8.67
N GLU A 31 5.09 -33.73 8.24
CA GLU A 31 4.27 -33.93 7.05
C GLU A 31 2.82 -33.47 7.25
N TYR A 32 2.19 -33.75 8.40
CA TYR A 32 0.85 -33.23 8.71
C TYR A 32 0.86 -31.72 8.89
N PHE A 33 1.88 -31.16 9.55
CA PHE A 33 2.05 -29.72 9.66
C PHE A 33 2.31 -29.09 8.30
N GLY A 34 3.13 -29.70 7.45
CA GLY A 34 3.34 -29.31 6.06
C GLY A 34 2.06 -29.37 5.23
N VAL A 35 1.26 -30.44 5.37
CA VAL A 35 -0.02 -30.63 4.68
C VAL A 35 -1.09 -29.67 5.20
N VAL A 36 -1.16 -29.41 6.50
CA VAL A 36 -2.10 -28.43 7.09
C VAL A 36 -1.71 -27.01 6.72
N VAL A 37 -0.42 -26.67 6.75
CA VAL A 37 0.08 -25.37 6.26
C VAL A 37 -0.18 -25.24 4.76
N CYS A 38 0.04 -26.29 3.97
CA CYS A 38 -0.23 -26.27 2.54
C CYS A 38 -1.73 -26.24 2.24
N GLN A 39 -2.58 -26.92 3.00
CA GLN A 39 -4.03 -26.89 2.88
C GLN A 39 -4.62 -25.56 3.36
N VAL A 40 -4.06 -24.94 4.40
CA VAL A 40 -4.46 -23.61 4.88
C VAL A 40 -4.00 -22.54 3.90
N ILE A 41 -2.78 -22.61 3.38
CA ILE A 41 -2.32 -21.73 2.30
C ILE A 41 -3.18 -21.93 1.05
N THR A 42 -3.47 -23.18 0.66
CA THR A 42 -4.35 -23.49 -0.49
C THR A 42 -5.76 -22.97 -0.26
N PHE A 43 -6.35 -23.17 0.92
CA PHE A 43 -7.66 -22.68 1.31
C PHE A 43 -7.71 -21.14 1.34
N ILE A 44 -6.69 -20.47 1.88
CA ILE A 44 -6.58 -19.01 1.90
C ILE A 44 -6.38 -18.45 0.49
N THR A 45 -5.59 -19.12 -0.37
CA THR A 45 -5.46 -18.73 -1.78
C THR A 45 -6.76 -18.96 -2.55
N ASN A 46 -7.48 -20.05 -2.29
CA ASN A 46 -8.73 -20.38 -2.98
C ASN A 46 -9.87 -19.45 -2.54
N GLU A 47 -9.97 -19.11 -1.24
CA GLU A 47 -10.92 -18.11 -0.72
C GLU A 47 -10.55 -16.67 -1.09
N SER A 48 -9.27 -16.33 -1.19
CA SER A 48 -8.85 -15.04 -1.75
C SER A 48 -9.24 -14.91 -3.23
N THR A 49 -9.21 -16.01 -3.98
CA THR A 49 -9.66 -16.06 -5.39
C THR A 49 -11.20 -16.02 -5.49
N ARG A 50 -11.90 -16.62 -4.52
CA ARG A 50 -13.37 -16.65 -4.42
C ARG A 50 -13.96 -15.31 -3.97
N MET A 51 -13.32 -14.58 -3.06
CA MET A 51 -13.69 -13.19 -2.70
C MET A 51 -13.48 -12.21 -3.86
N VAL A 52 -12.46 -12.41 -4.70
CA VAL A 52 -12.26 -11.62 -5.93
C VAL A 52 -13.37 -11.90 -6.96
N HIS A 53 -13.89 -13.13 -7.03
CA HIS A 53 -15.04 -13.48 -7.87
C HIS A 53 -16.38 -12.95 -7.32
N TYR A 54 -16.59 -12.99 -6.00
CA TYR A 54 -17.81 -12.46 -5.37
C TYR A 54 -17.91 -10.92 -5.52
N SER A 55 -16.78 -10.22 -5.45
CA SER A 55 -16.72 -8.77 -5.69
C SER A 55 -16.93 -8.37 -7.16
N ARG A 56 -16.76 -9.31 -8.12
CA ARG A 56 -17.03 -9.08 -9.55
C ARG A 56 -18.50 -9.34 -9.89
N SER A 57 -19.15 -10.27 -9.18
CA SER A 57 -20.58 -10.59 -9.33
C SER A 57 -21.51 -9.52 -8.77
N MET A 58 -21.13 -8.83 -7.68
CA MET A 58 -21.94 -7.73 -7.12
C MET A 58 -21.96 -6.44 -7.94
N ARG A 59 -21.16 -6.33 -9.02
CA ARG A 59 -21.17 -5.15 -9.91
C ARG A 59 -22.20 -5.26 -11.05
N SER A 60 -22.83 -6.43 -11.24
CA SER A 60 -23.68 -6.69 -12.41
C SER A 60 -25.19 -6.83 -12.12
N GLY A 61 -25.65 -6.59 -10.89
CA GLY A 61 -27.06 -6.67 -10.53
C GLY A 61 -27.50 -5.46 -9.72
N HIS A 62 -28.23 -4.55 -10.35
CA HIS A 62 -28.95 -3.48 -9.69
C HIS A 62 -30.45 -3.79 -9.76
N ILE A 63 -31.15 -3.46 -8.66
CA ILE A 63 -32.61 -3.24 -8.49
C ILE A 63 -33.40 -4.30 -7.68
N LEU A 64 -34.03 -3.78 -6.61
CA LEU A 64 -35.15 -4.26 -5.77
C LEU A 64 -34.92 -5.44 -4.80
N ALA A 65 -34.85 -5.15 -3.50
CA ALA A 65 -36.03 -5.09 -2.63
C ALA A 65 -35.62 -4.79 -1.17
N ARG A 66 -36.50 -4.04 -0.51
CA ARG A 66 -36.44 -3.60 0.88
C ARG A 66 -36.75 -4.79 1.80
N GLU A 67 -35.84 -5.16 2.67
CA GLU A 67 -36.12 -6.04 3.80
C GLU A 67 -35.47 -5.44 5.06
N GLU A 68 -36.31 -4.99 5.99
CA GLU A 68 -35.90 -4.50 7.30
C GLU A 68 -35.30 -5.64 8.11
N VAL A 69 -33.97 -5.70 8.17
CA VAL A 69 -33.28 -6.53 9.15
C VAL A 69 -33.09 -5.70 10.42
N ASN A 70 -33.95 -5.99 11.39
CA ASN A 70 -33.91 -5.49 12.75
C ASN A 70 -32.51 -5.63 13.36
N MET A 71 -31.93 -4.49 13.72
CA MET A 71 -30.68 -4.36 14.46
C MET A 71 -30.87 -4.92 15.88
N PRO A 72 -30.06 -5.88 16.36
CA PRO A 72 -30.12 -6.27 17.75
C PRO A 72 -29.62 -5.09 18.59
N THR A 73 -30.53 -4.59 19.40
CA THR A 73 -30.38 -3.48 20.33
C THR A 73 -29.19 -3.67 21.27
N CYS A 74 -28.59 -2.53 21.64
CA CYS A 74 -27.40 -2.31 22.47
C CYS A 74 -27.54 -2.79 23.95
N THR A 75 -28.37 -3.80 24.19
CA THR A 75 -28.80 -4.25 25.52
C THR A 75 -28.10 -5.54 25.96
N SER A 76 -27.58 -6.34 25.03
CA SER A 76 -26.87 -7.61 25.34
C SER A 76 -25.40 -7.41 25.73
N THR A 77 -24.72 -6.45 25.11
CA THR A 77 -23.32 -6.09 25.45
C THR A 77 -23.23 -5.43 26.83
N VAL A 78 -24.21 -4.60 27.20
CA VAL A 78 -24.28 -3.97 28.53
C VAL A 78 -24.66 -4.97 29.63
N LYS A 79 -25.47 -6.00 29.32
CA LYS A 79 -25.78 -7.09 30.27
C LYS A 79 -24.58 -7.99 30.55
N MET A 80 -23.80 -8.35 29.53
CA MET A 80 -22.52 -9.05 29.66
C MET A 80 -21.50 -8.22 30.46
N LEU A 81 -21.44 -6.90 30.21
CA LEU A 81 -20.55 -5.98 30.91
C LEU A 81 -20.93 -5.81 32.39
N LYS A 82 -22.23 -5.71 32.71
CA LYS A 82 -22.71 -5.66 34.11
C LYS A 82 -22.46 -6.97 34.86
N MET A 83 -22.51 -8.12 34.20
CA MET A 83 -22.20 -9.41 34.83
C MET A 83 -20.71 -9.57 35.15
N VAL A 84 -19.82 -9.02 34.32
CA VAL A 84 -18.36 -9.06 34.54
C VAL A 84 -17.92 -8.07 35.63
N ILE A 85 -18.62 -6.94 35.78
CA ILE A 85 -18.31 -5.92 36.80
C ILE A 85 -18.91 -6.27 38.18
N ALA A 86 -20.02 -7.01 38.24
CA ALA A 86 -20.75 -7.25 39.49
C ALA A 86 -20.14 -8.33 40.42
N ASN A 87 -19.30 -9.24 39.91
CA ASN A 87 -18.61 -10.21 40.75
C ASN A 87 -17.24 -9.68 41.16
N GLY A 88 -17.22 -8.98 42.30
CA GLY A 88 -16.01 -8.53 42.95
C GLY A 88 -15.07 -9.69 43.27
N THR A 89 -13.99 -9.80 42.50
CA THR A 89 -12.64 -10.14 42.97
C THR A 89 -11.66 -9.98 41.82
N ASN A 90 -10.58 -9.24 42.09
CA ASN A 90 -9.44 -8.88 41.22
C ASN A 90 -9.63 -7.58 40.40
N GLY A 91 -9.42 -6.44 41.07
CA GLY A 91 -9.27 -5.13 40.41
C GLY A 91 -8.24 -5.12 39.27
N LEU A 92 -7.28 -6.05 39.26
CA LEU A 92 -6.31 -6.24 38.18
C LEU A 92 -6.93 -6.66 36.84
N VAL A 93 -7.99 -7.47 36.84
CA VAL A 93 -8.68 -7.92 35.61
C VAL A 93 -9.54 -6.80 35.04
N SER A 94 -10.26 -6.06 35.89
CA SER A 94 -10.96 -4.84 35.47
C SER A 94 -9.98 -3.78 34.97
N ILE A 95 -8.83 -3.59 35.63
CA ILE A 95 -7.79 -2.65 35.20
C ILE A 95 -7.18 -3.08 33.85
N ILE A 96 -6.90 -4.36 33.61
CA ILE A 96 -6.37 -4.83 32.32
C ILE A 96 -7.41 -4.67 31.19
N VAL A 97 -8.68 -4.96 31.45
CA VAL A 97 -9.76 -4.75 30.47
C VAL A 97 -9.97 -3.26 30.19
N ILE A 98 -9.93 -2.42 31.22
CA ILE A 98 -9.98 -0.95 31.09
C ILE A 98 -8.76 -0.43 30.33
N ILE A 99 -7.54 -0.91 30.64
CA ILE A 99 -6.31 -0.55 29.92
C ILE A 99 -6.41 -0.99 28.46
N VAL A 100 -6.88 -2.20 28.14
CA VAL A 100 -7.00 -2.70 26.75
C VAL A 100 -8.08 -1.95 25.95
N LEU A 101 -9.14 -1.47 26.59
CA LEU A 101 -10.20 -0.69 25.95
C LEU A 101 -9.85 0.80 25.83
N ILE A 102 -9.10 1.35 26.78
CA ILE A 102 -8.73 2.78 26.84
C ILE A 102 -7.38 3.08 26.18
N PHE A 103 -6.42 2.14 26.13
CA PHE A 103 -5.11 2.37 25.49
C PHE A 103 -5.20 2.81 24.02
N PRO A 104 -6.08 2.21 23.18
CA PRO A 104 -6.22 2.67 21.80
C PRO A 104 -6.72 4.12 21.71
N GLU A 105 -7.59 4.54 22.63
CA GLU A 105 -8.12 5.90 22.69
C GLU A 105 -7.12 6.91 23.27
N VAL A 106 -6.31 6.51 24.25
CA VAL A 106 -5.29 7.39 24.87
C VAL A 106 -4.09 7.62 23.96
N ILE A 107 -3.65 6.61 23.18
CA ILE A 107 -2.61 6.81 22.15
C ILE A 107 -3.17 7.64 20.99
N ALA A 108 -4.44 7.46 20.60
CA ALA A 108 -5.09 8.31 19.61
C ALA A 108 -5.25 9.77 20.10
N ALA A 109 -5.49 9.98 21.39
CA ALA A 109 -5.57 11.29 22.01
C ALA A 109 -4.20 11.98 22.16
N GLN A 110 -3.12 11.21 22.41
CA GLN A 110 -1.75 11.75 22.48
C GLN A 110 -1.13 12.00 21.08
N ALA A 111 -1.66 11.39 20.02
CA ALA A 111 -1.29 11.67 18.64
C ALA A 111 -1.95 12.95 18.06
N LEU A 112 -2.85 13.58 18.83
CA LEU A 112 -3.42 14.91 18.57
C LEU A 112 -2.88 15.87 19.63
N SER A 113 -1.70 16.46 19.39
CA SER A 113 -1.28 17.60 20.21
C SER A 113 -2.25 18.77 19.97
N PRO A 114 -2.70 19.49 21.01
CA PRO A 114 -3.44 20.73 20.84
C PRO A 114 -2.48 21.80 20.31
N GLY A 115 -2.91 22.50 19.25
CA GLY A 115 -2.23 23.73 18.83
C GLY A 115 -2.49 24.82 19.85
N ASP A 116 -1.42 25.42 20.36
CA ASP A 116 -1.47 26.63 21.18
C ASP A 116 -2.16 27.74 20.42
N SER A 117 -3.19 28.33 21.01
CA SER A 117 -3.81 29.57 20.56
C SER A 117 -3.26 30.74 21.39
N VAL A 118 -2.58 31.67 20.74
CA VAL A 118 -2.34 33.03 21.25
C VAL A 118 -2.61 34.01 20.08
N PRO A 119 -3.28 35.15 20.32
CA PRO A 119 -4.07 35.84 19.29
C PRO A 119 -3.29 36.87 18.47
N ASP A 120 -3.77 37.04 17.24
CA ASP A 120 -3.72 38.17 16.30
C ASP A 120 -2.61 39.23 16.46
N ASN A 121 -1.83 39.43 15.38
CA ASN A 121 -1.97 40.63 14.54
C ASN A 121 -0.95 40.73 13.38
N VAL A 122 -1.52 40.87 12.17
CA VAL A 122 -1.11 41.75 11.05
C VAL A 122 0.12 41.38 10.20
N SER A 123 -0.21 40.91 8.99
CA SER A 123 0.43 41.17 7.68
C SER A 123 1.88 40.74 7.46
N GLU A 124 2.07 39.48 7.07
CA GLU A 124 2.86 39.16 5.88
C GLU A 124 2.44 37.81 5.30
N ALA A 125 1.82 37.84 4.12
CA ALA A 125 1.44 36.66 3.35
C ALA A 125 2.69 36.01 2.75
N VAL A 126 3.42 35.22 3.54
CA VAL A 126 4.42 34.28 3.02
C VAL A 126 3.75 32.93 2.83
N ARG A 127 3.57 32.60 1.55
CA ARG A 127 3.13 31.31 0.96
C ARG A 127 3.21 30.12 1.92
N GLN A 128 2.07 29.47 2.11
CA GLN A 128 1.89 28.27 2.92
C GLN A 128 2.67 27.10 2.30
N GLN A 129 3.97 27.03 2.64
CA GLN A 129 4.85 25.93 2.29
C GLN A 129 4.28 24.65 2.93
N ASP A 130 4.36 23.54 2.20
CA ASP A 130 3.95 22.20 2.61
C ASP A 130 4.69 21.77 3.90
N ASN A 131 4.20 22.22 5.06
CA ASN A 131 4.92 22.21 6.34
C ASN A 131 4.90 20.81 6.98
N THR A 132 5.48 19.83 6.29
CA THR A 132 5.78 18.52 6.86
C THR A 132 6.97 18.64 7.80
N ILE A 133 6.72 19.09 9.03
CA ILE A 133 7.75 19.25 10.06
C ILE A 133 7.95 17.91 10.78
N ARG A 134 9.11 17.29 10.56
CA ARG A 134 9.46 15.99 11.16
C ARG A 134 10.96 15.86 11.40
N VAL A 135 11.33 15.06 12.40
CA VAL A 135 12.73 14.82 12.75
C VAL A 135 13.41 13.99 11.66
N ASP A 136 14.59 14.42 11.23
CA ASP A 136 15.43 13.71 10.28
C ASP A 136 16.66 13.11 10.97
N PRO A 137 16.74 11.77 11.13
CA PRO A 137 17.91 11.14 11.74
C PRO A 137 19.19 11.24 10.88
N LEU A 138 19.08 11.51 9.57
CA LEU A 138 20.23 11.69 8.68
C LEU A 138 20.83 13.10 8.75
N ASP A 139 20.09 14.04 9.32
CA ASP A 139 20.49 15.42 9.53
C ASP A 139 20.58 15.76 11.02
N HIS A 140 21.34 14.95 11.78
CA HIS A 140 21.56 15.14 13.21
C HIS A 140 20.29 15.31 14.07
N PHE A 141 19.17 14.71 13.65
CA PHE A 141 17.85 14.87 14.27
C PHE A 141 17.26 16.29 14.18
N GLU A 142 17.74 17.12 13.25
CA GLU A 142 17.11 18.38 12.91
C GLU A 142 15.75 18.17 12.25
N LYS A 143 14.91 19.22 12.29
CA LYS A 143 13.57 19.18 11.72
C LYS A 143 13.64 19.40 10.22
N TYR A 144 13.30 18.38 9.44
CA TYR A 144 13.04 18.51 8.01
C TYR A 144 11.83 19.44 7.78
N ARG A 145 11.98 20.38 6.84
CA ARG A 145 10.97 21.38 6.46
C ARG A 145 10.73 21.46 4.94
N GLY A 146 11.35 20.58 4.16
CA GLY A 146 11.37 20.66 2.70
C GLY A 146 10.09 20.20 1.98
N GLY A 147 9.00 19.90 2.69
CA GLY A 147 7.77 19.40 2.07
C GLY A 147 7.91 18.01 1.42
N PHE A 148 6.92 17.63 0.62
CA PHE A 148 6.99 16.39 -0.15
C PHE A 148 8.06 16.45 -1.25
N ASN A 149 9.17 15.72 -1.10
CA ASN A 149 10.24 15.68 -2.10
C ASN A 149 10.88 14.28 -2.21
N ILE A 150 10.50 13.52 -3.23
CA ILE A 150 10.96 12.13 -3.43
C ILE A 150 12.42 12.01 -3.90
N THR A 151 13.05 13.09 -4.38
CA THR A 151 14.45 13.06 -4.81
C THR A 151 15.41 13.36 -3.65
N ASN A 152 14.91 13.99 -2.58
CA ASN A 152 15.69 14.32 -1.40
C ASN A 152 15.83 13.11 -0.44
N LYS A 153 17.07 12.78 -0.05
CA LYS A 153 17.36 11.71 0.93
C LYS A 153 16.83 12.03 2.33
N HIS A 154 16.85 13.30 2.72
CA HIS A 154 16.36 13.80 4.01
C HIS A 154 14.83 13.65 4.15
N TYR A 155 14.10 13.72 3.04
CA TYR A 155 12.66 13.40 3.00
C TYR A 155 12.42 11.92 3.33
N TRP A 156 13.16 11.00 2.68
CA TRP A 156 13.00 9.56 2.90
C TRP A 156 13.38 9.16 4.32
N SER A 157 14.49 9.68 4.82
CA SER A 157 14.96 9.45 6.18
C SER A 157 13.92 9.89 7.22
N SER A 158 13.43 11.12 7.12
CA SER A 158 12.46 11.66 8.08
C SER A 158 11.08 11.01 7.98
N VAL A 159 10.60 10.61 6.79
CA VAL A 159 9.28 9.95 6.66
C VAL A 159 9.33 8.54 7.25
N ILE A 160 10.40 7.78 6.99
CA ILE A 160 10.58 6.43 7.53
C ILE A 160 10.70 6.48 9.05
N PHE A 161 11.38 7.51 9.58
CA PHE A 161 11.56 7.71 11.02
C PHE A 161 10.24 7.95 11.77
N THR A 162 9.16 8.38 11.10
CA THR A 162 7.84 8.51 11.76
C THR A 162 7.33 7.18 12.36
N GLY A 163 7.75 6.04 11.81
CA GLY A 163 7.44 4.71 12.32
C GLY A 163 8.27 4.26 13.54
N VAL A 164 9.14 5.14 14.08
CA VAL A 164 10.08 4.83 15.19
C VAL A 164 9.41 4.17 16.38
N TYR A 165 8.18 4.56 16.71
CA TYR A 165 7.41 3.97 17.82
C TYR A 165 7.26 2.45 17.67
N GLY A 166 7.03 1.96 16.44
CA GLY A 166 6.95 0.53 16.16
C GLY A 166 8.31 -0.15 16.19
N TYR A 167 9.31 0.47 15.57
CA TYR A 167 10.65 -0.12 15.47
C TYR A 167 11.35 -0.21 16.83
N ALA A 168 11.26 0.84 17.65
CA ALA A 168 11.85 0.86 18.98
C ALA A 168 11.22 -0.19 19.90
N ILE A 169 9.89 -0.30 19.92
CA ILE A 169 9.19 -1.32 20.70
C ILE A 169 9.52 -2.71 20.16
N GLY A 170 9.57 -2.90 18.84
CA GLY A 170 9.96 -4.17 18.21
C GLY A 170 11.35 -4.62 18.63
N VAL A 171 12.35 -3.73 18.61
CA VAL A 171 13.73 -4.02 19.06
C VAL A 171 13.77 -4.33 20.56
N LEU A 172 13.07 -3.55 21.38
CA LEU A 172 12.98 -3.81 22.82
C LEU A 172 12.34 -5.18 23.10
N CYS A 173 11.24 -5.50 22.43
CA CYS A 173 10.60 -6.82 22.50
C CYS A 173 11.55 -7.92 22.02
N LEU A 174 12.33 -7.70 20.98
CA LEU A 174 13.32 -8.67 20.49
C LEU A 174 14.37 -8.97 21.57
N LEU A 175 14.94 -7.94 22.20
CA LEU A 175 15.94 -8.10 23.26
C LEU A 175 15.37 -8.87 24.47
N CYS A 176 14.18 -8.46 24.95
CA CYS A 176 13.47 -9.17 26.01
C CYS A 176 13.19 -10.64 25.63
N GLY A 177 12.85 -10.87 24.37
CA GLY A 177 12.62 -12.19 23.79
C GLY A 177 13.82 -13.10 23.77
N ILE A 178 14.99 -12.57 23.39
CA ILE A 178 16.23 -13.34 23.34
C ILE A 178 16.61 -13.77 24.76
N VAL A 179 16.52 -12.88 25.74
CA VAL A 179 16.81 -13.21 27.15
C VAL A 179 15.84 -14.27 27.67
N TYR A 180 14.54 -14.10 27.41
CA TYR A 180 13.53 -15.05 27.86
C TYR A 180 13.60 -16.41 27.14
N GLY A 181 13.76 -16.39 25.81
CA GLY A 181 13.87 -17.57 24.96
C GLY A 181 15.14 -18.37 25.26
N SER A 182 16.28 -17.70 25.46
CA SER A 182 17.51 -18.37 25.87
C SER A 182 17.36 -19.05 27.23
N PHE A 183 16.73 -18.39 28.22
CA PHE A 183 16.39 -19.01 29.51
C PHE A 183 15.51 -20.27 29.35
N LEU A 184 14.50 -20.23 28.48
CA LEU A 184 13.63 -21.38 28.21
C LEU A 184 14.39 -22.54 27.54
N VAL A 185 15.23 -22.25 26.54
CA VAL A 185 16.04 -23.27 25.84
C VAL A 185 17.06 -23.90 26.78
N ILE A 186 17.74 -23.10 27.58
CA ILE A 186 18.68 -23.56 28.62
C ILE A 186 17.94 -24.50 29.58
N THR A 187 16.79 -24.10 30.10
CA THR A 187 15.98 -24.94 31.01
C THR A 187 15.55 -26.27 30.35
N MET A 188 15.27 -26.26 29.04
CA MET A 188 14.90 -27.45 28.28
C MET A 188 16.08 -28.43 28.10
N VAL A 189 17.29 -27.90 27.84
CA VAL A 189 18.52 -28.70 27.64
C VAL A 189 19.04 -29.25 28.97
N TYR A 190 19.09 -28.43 30.04
CA TYR A 190 19.55 -28.88 31.36
C TYR A 190 18.64 -29.95 31.97
N ARG A 191 17.30 -29.88 31.77
CA ARG A 191 16.37 -30.95 32.20
C ARG A 191 16.50 -32.26 31.43
N LYS A 192 17.11 -32.25 30.23
CA LYS A 192 17.40 -33.48 29.48
C LYS A 192 18.61 -34.21 30.10
N ASN A 193 19.53 -33.48 30.72
CA ASN A 193 20.70 -34.03 31.43
C ASN A 193 20.42 -34.36 32.90
N ASP A 194 19.53 -33.64 33.57
CA ASP A 194 19.27 -33.84 34.99
C ASP A 194 17.99 -34.66 35.24
N ARG A 195 18.10 -35.99 35.11
CA ARG A 195 17.11 -36.94 35.66
C ARG A 195 17.23 -37.07 37.19
N GLY A 196 18.04 -36.25 37.88
CA GLY A 196 18.55 -36.56 39.21
C GLY A 196 18.37 -35.52 40.32
N ARG A 197 18.06 -34.24 40.06
CA ARG A 197 18.09 -33.25 41.15
C ARG A 197 16.80 -32.43 41.30
N ARG A 198 15.96 -32.88 42.24
CA ARG A 198 14.84 -32.11 42.83
C ARG A 198 15.42 -30.97 43.66
N MET A 199 15.15 -29.72 43.28
CA MET A 199 15.38 -28.57 44.16
C MET A 199 14.02 -28.03 44.61
N ASN A 200 13.76 -28.19 45.91
CA ASN A 200 12.58 -27.66 46.58
C ASN A 200 12.77 -26.16 46.80
N LYS A 201 11.86 -25.34 46.26
CA LYS A 201 11.52 -24.04 46.85
C LYS A 201 10.01 -23.90 46.92
N VAL A 202 9.51 -24.09 48.15
CA VAL A 202 8.12 -23.88 48.53
C VAL A 202 7.92 -22.37 48.73
N PHE A 203 7.03 -21.78 47.95
CA PHE A 203 6.31 -20.58 48.34
C PHE A 203 4.84 -20.93 48.27
N SER A 204 4.21 -21.07 49.44
CA SER A 204 2.77 -21.25 49.56
C SER A 204 2.07 -19.93 49.30
N CYS A 205 1.30 -19.86 48.21
CA CYS A 205 0.17 -18.94 48.09
C CYS A 205 -1.07 -19.73 47.67
N ASN A 206 -2.20 -19.35 48.27
CA ASN A 206 -3.50 -20.02 48.17
C ASN A 206 -4.07 -19.90 46.73
N TYR A 207 -3.98 -20.97 45.94
CA TYR A 207 -4.00 -20.90 44.46
C TYR A 207 -5.32 -21.27 43.77
N LYS A 208 -6.27 -21.93 44.44
CA LYS A 208 -7.46 -22.49 43.76
C LYS A 208 -8.37 -21.46 43.06
N SER A 209 -8.29 -20.18 43.42
CA SER A 209 -9.13 -19.12 42.84
C SER A 209 -8.54 -18.43 41.60
N CYS A 210 -7.25 -18.61 41.29
CA CYS A 210 -6.59 -17.95 40.15
C CYS A 210 -6.74 -18.72 38.82
N ASP A 211 -6.79 -20.07 38.88
CA ASP A 211 -6.81 -20.92 37.68
C ASP A 211 -8.14 -20.82 36.91
N LEU A 212 -9.26 -20.60 37.62
CA LEU A 212 -10.60 -20.54 37.01
C LEU A 212 -10.86 -19.20 36.27
N SER A 213 -10.17 -18.12 36.66
CA SER A 213 -10.29 -16.79 36.03
C SER A 213 -9.40 -16.65 34.78
N LEU A 214 -8.33 -17.44 34.66
CA LEU A 214 -7.34 -17.33 33.59
C LEU A 214 -7.85 -17.90 32.25
N ILE A 215 -8.58 -19.01 32.29
CA ILE A 215 -9.10 -19.72 31.11
C ILE A 215 -10.10 -18.86 30.30
N PRO A 216 -11.17 -18.28 30.88
CA PRO A 216 -12.11 -17.46 30.11
C PRO A 216 -11.45 -16.23 29.50
N LEU A 217 -10.46 -15.65 30.19
CA LEU A 217 -9.68 -14.52 29.68
C LEU A 217 -8.82 -14.89 28.47
N THR A 218 -8.18 -16.07 28.48
CA THR A 218 -7.42 -16.55 27.30
C THR A 218 -8.33 -16.77 26.09
N ILE A 219 -9.53 -17.34 26.29
CA ILE A 219 -10.51 -17.54 25.21
C ILE A 219 -10.92 -16.18 24.62
N LEU A 220 -11.26 -15.20 25.47
CA LEU A 220 -11.61 -13.86 25.04
C LEU A 220 -10.50 -13.20 24.22
N LEU A 221 -9.24 -13.28 24.69
CA LEU A 221 -8.08 -12.74 23.97
C LEU A 221 -7.86 -13.43 22.62
N THR A 222 -8.09 -14.75 22.52
CA THR A 222 -8.02 -15.45 21.22
C THR A 222 -9.08 -14.99 20.23
N ILE A 223 -10.32 -14.72 20.70
CA ILE A 223 -11.39 -14.17 19.84
C ILE A 223 -10.99 -12.78 19.34
N PHE A 224 -10.45 -11.93 20.21
CA PHE A 224 -9.97 -10.61 19.80
C PHE A 224 -8.79 -10.70 18.82
N ALA A 225 -7.87 -11.66 18.99
CA ALA A 225 -6.78 -11.87 18.05
C ALA A 225 -7.28 -12.29 16.66
N ILE A 226 -8.31 -13.14 16.60
CA ILE A 226 -8.97 -13.53 15.33
C ILE A 226 -9.61 -12.30 14.66
N ALA A 227 -10.35 -11.49 15.42
CA ALA A 227 -10.95 -10.26 14.90
C ALA A 227 -9.90 -9.26 14.39
N ALA A 228 -8.81 -9.06 15.15
CA ALA A 228 -7.69 -8.20 14.78
C ALA A 228 -7.00 -8.67 13.50
N THR A 229 -6.77 -9.98 13.37
CA THR A 229 -6.22 -10.62 12.17
C THR A 229 -7.11 -10.33 10.96
N GLY A 230 -8.43 -10.49 11.08
CA GLY A 230 -9.38 -10.16 10.01
C GLY A 230 -9.31 -8.69 9.60
N LEU A 231 -9.21 -7.77 10.57
CA LEU A 231 -9.07 -6.34 10.33
C LEU A 231 -7.80 -6.01 9.55
N VAL A 232 -6.65 -6.59 9.93
CA VAL A 232 -5.35 -6.39 9.27
C VAL A 232 -5.37 -6.94 7.84
N LEU A 233 -5.94 -8.13 7.62
CA LEU A 233 -6.03 -8.73 6.28
C LEU A 233 -6.93 -7.92 5.35
N ALA A 234 -8.10 -7.51 5.83
CA ALA A 234 -9.02 -6.67 5.07
C ALA A 234 -8.40 -5.30 4.75
N GLY A 235 -7.79 -4.65 5.75
CA GLY A 235 -7.13 -3.36 5.59
C GLY A 235 -5.94 -3.42 4.61
N SER A 236 -5.09 -4.45 4.71
CA SER A 236 -3.90 -4.59 3.87
C SER A 236 -4.24 -4.89 2.41
N ALA A 237 -5.27 -5.72 2.17
CA ALA A 237 -5.76 -6.00 0.82
C ALA A 237 -6.35 -4.75 0.17
N ARG A 238 -7.17 -3.99 0.91
CA ARG A 238 -7.75 -2.73 0.42
C ARG A 238 -6.67 -1.68 0.16
N PHE A 239 -5.75 -1.46 1.10
CA PHE A 239 -4.62 -0.56 0.92
C PHE A 239 -3.80 -0.91 -0.34
N HIS A 240 -3.46 -2.18 -0.54
CA HIS A 240 -2.72 -2.63 -1.72
C HIS A 240 -3.47 -2.31 -3.04
N SER A 241 -4.78 -2.56 -3.07
CA SER A 241 -5.62 -2.27 -4.24
C SER A 241 -5.69 -0.78 -4.57
N GLU A 242 -5.92 0.07 -3.56
CA GLU A 242 -6.01 1.53 -3.73
C GLU A 242 -4.66 2.12 -4.15
N ALA A 243 -3.56 1.68 -3.52
CA ALA A 243 -2.20 2.12 -3.87
C ALA A 243 -1.84 1.74 -5.31
N LYS A 244 -2.12 0.49 -5.71
CA LYS A 244 -1.85 -0.01 -7.06
C LYS A 244 -2.67 0.75 -8.12
N THR A 245 -3.92 1.08 -7.81
CA THR A 245 -4.78 1.85 -8.73
C THR A 245 -4.27 3.26 -8.90
N SER A 246 -3.89 3.94 -7.81
CA SER A 246 -3.30 5.29 -7.84
C SER A 246 -2.02 5.34 -8.68
N VAL A 247 -1.12 4.37 -8.49
CA VAL A 247 0.12 4.26 -9.29
C VAL A 247 -0.21 3.98 -10.76
N ASN A 248 -1.20 3.15 -11.06
CA ASN A 248 -1.58 2.88 -12.46
C ASN A 248 -2.14 4.12 -13.15
N ILE A 249 -2.90 4.98 -12.45
CA ILE A 249 -3.39 6.25 -13.01
C ILE A 249 -2.19 7.14 -13.37
N ILE A 250 -1.27 7.37 -12.43
CA ILE A 250 -0.07 8.22 -12.66
C ILE A 250 0.78 7.70 -13.82
N ILE A 251 1.00 6.39 -13.91
CA ILE A 251 1.78 5.81 -15.02
C ILE A 251 1.02 5.88 -16.35
N LYS A 252 -0.31 5.78 -16.32
CA LYS A 252 -1.12 5.97 -17.52
C LYS A 252 -0.98 7.41 -18.04
N THR A 253 -1.05 8.40 -17.16
CA THR A 253 -0.81 9.82 -17.49
C THR A 253 0.57 10.05 -18.11
N ALA A 254 1.62 9.44 -17.54
CA ALA A 254 2.97 9.54 -18.08
C ALA A 254 3.10 8.91 -19.49
N ASN A 255 2.41 7.78 -19.72
CA ASN A 255 2.36 7.15 -21.04
C ASN A 255 1.56 7.99 -22.06
N GLU A 256 0.43 8.58 -21.66
CA GLU A 256 -0.37 9.47 -22.52
C GLU A 256 0.42 10.74 -22.91
N ALA A 257 1.19 11.30 -21.98
CA ALA A 257 2.09 12.41 -22.27
C ALA A 257 3.20 12.00 -23.25
N SER A 258 3.83 10.83 -23.02
CA SER A 258 4.83 10.27 -23.93
C SER A 258 4.28 10.02 -25.34
N GLU A 259 3.07 9.46 -25.43
CA GLU A 259 2.41 9.20 -26.71
C GLU A 259 2.07 10.50 -27.44
N THR A 260 1.65 11.54 -26.71
CA THR A 260 1.41 12.87 -27.27
C THR A 260 2.69 13.46 -27.87
N ILE A 261 3.81 13.38 -27.13
CA ILE A 261 5.12 13.86 -27.62
C ILE A 261 5.56 13.05 -28.85
N HIS A 262 5.44 11.72 -28.81
CA HIS A 262 5.80 10.85 -29.94
C HIS A 262 4.95 11.13 -31.18
N ASN A 263 3.63 11.29 -31.04
CA ASN A 263 2.75 11.62 -32.18
C ASN A 263 3.05 13.02 -32.74
N THR A 264 3.37 13.98 -31.88
CA THR A 264 3.81 15.33 -32.29
C THR A 264 5.12 15.26 -33.06
N THR A 265 6.06 14.45 -32.58
CA THR A 265 7.35 14.20 -33.23
C THR A 265 7.17 13.56 -34.60
N GLY A 266 6.24 12.60 -34.71
CA GLY A 266 5.82 12.01 -35.99
C GLY A 266 5.32 13.07 -36.98
N ALA A 267 4.40 13.94 -36.55
CA ALA A 267 3.87 15.02 -37.39
C ALA A 267 4.95 16.00 -37.86
N LEU A 268 5.92 16.35 -36.99
CA LEU A 268 7.05 17.21 -37.37
C LEU A 268 8.00 16.55 -38.37
N ARG A 269 8.25 15.25 -38.23
CA ARG A 269 9.08 14.48 -39.17
C ARG A 269 8.41 14.34 -40.53
N ASP A 270 7.10 14.10 -40.54
CA ASP A 270 6.32 14.01 -41.77
C ASP A 270 6.34 15.37 -42.49
N MET A 271 6.21 16.48 -41.75
CA MET A 271 6.37 17.84 -42.28
C MET A 271 7.74 18.08 -42.93
N GLU A 272 8.82 17.66 -42.27
CA GLU A 272 10.16 17.74 -42.83
C GLU A 272 10.29 16.93 -44.13
N SER A 273 9.82 15.69 -44.12
CA SER A 273 9.88 14.81 -45.30
C SER A 273 9.10 15.38 -46.50
N ASN A 274 7.91 15.93 -46.25
CA ASN A 274 7.08 16.59 -47.25
C ASN A 274 7.77 17.82 -47.86
N PHE A 275 8.50 18.60 -47.05
CA PHE A 275 9.25 19.76 -47.52
C PHE A 275 10.49 19.39 -48.33
N MET A 276 11.19 18.31 -47.96
CA MET A 276 12.29 17.77 -48.77
C MET A 276 11.80 17.28 -50.15
N GLU A 277 10.67 16.56 -50.21
CA GLU A 277 10.07 16.10 -51.47
C GLU A 277 9.63 17.27 -52.35
N ALA A 278 9.08 18.33 -51.75
CA ALA A 278 8.68 19.55 -52.46
C ALA A 278 9.84 20.51 -52.79
N ASN A 279 11.10 20.14 -52.46
CA ASN A 279 12.31 20.96 -52.63
C ASN A 279 12.19 22.36 -52.00
N VAL A 280 11.58 22.43 -50.82
CA VAL A 280 11.36 23.65 -50.03
C VAL A 280 12.55 23.85 -49.07
N ASN A 281 13.04 25.09 -49.00
CA ASN A 281 14.23 25.61 -48.30
C ASN A 281 14.89 24.70 -47.23
N ALA A 282 16.16 24.30 -47.46
CA ALA A 282 16.90 23.33 -46.65
C ALA A 282 17.20 23.77 -45.20
N GLU A 283 17.26 25.07 -44.91
CA GLU A 283 17.58 25.58 -43.57
C GLU A 283 16.49 25.28 -42.53
N ALA A 284 15.22 25.24 -42.94
CA ALA A 284 14.11 24.87 -42.06
C ALA A 284 14.11 23.37 -41.72
N SER A 285 14.60 22.51 -42.63
CA SER A 285 14.66 21.06 -42.42
C SER A 285 15.69 20.63 -41.36
N VAL A 286 16.89 21.21 -41.38
CA VAL A 286 17.97 20.85 -40.42
C VAL A 286 17.61 21.16 -38.97
N ASN A 287 16.84 22.22 -38.72
CA ASN A 287 16.39 22.58 -37.37
C ASN A 287 15.27 21.66 -36.86
N LEU A 288 14.44 21.10 -37.75
CA LEU A 288 13.38 20.16 -37.42
C LEU A 288 13.95 18.78 -37.07
N ASP A 289 14.96 18.29 -37.79
CA ASP A 289 15.60 16.99 -37.53
C ASP A 289 16.13 16.90 -36.09
N SER A 290 16.93 17.88 -35.67
CA SER A 290 17.50 17.91 -34.31
C SER A 290 16.44 18.07 -33.21
N THR A 291 15.33 18.75 -33.50
CA THR A 291 14.23 18.92 -32.53
C THR A 291 13.44 17.62 -32.40
N THR A 292 13.17 16.96 -33.52
CA THR A 292 12.46 15.69 -33.63
C THR A 292 13.21 14.59 -32.89
N GLU A 293 14.53 14.47 -33.08
CA GLU A 293 15.37 13.50 -32.35
C GLU A 293 15.30 13.71 -30.83
N ARG A 294 15.41 14.96 -30.36
CA ARG A 294 15.35 15.27 -28.93
C ARG A 294 14.00 14.96 -28.30
N LEU A 295 12.90 15.20 -29.02
CA LEU A 295 11.54 14.90 -28.55
C LEU A 295 11.28 13.39 -28.56
N ASP A 296 11.75 12.66 -29.57
CA ASP A 296 11.64 11.21 -29.64
C ASP A 296 12.38 10.55 -28.46
N ASP A 297 13.63 10.95 -28.24
CA ASP A 297 14.46 10.48 -27.12
C ASP A 297 13.81 10.78 -25.76
N ALA A 298 13.26 11.99 -25.60
CA ALA A 298 12.56 12.39 -24.38
C ALA A 298 11.31 11.51 -24.15
N SER A 299 10.50 11.28 -25.17
CA SER A 299 9.31 10.43 -25.08
C SER A 299 9.68 8.98 -24.71
N ALA A 300 10.65 8.39 -25.42
CA ALA A 300 11.12 7.04 -25.17
C ALA A 300 11.71 6.88 -23.77
N ASN A 301 12.43 7.90 -23.28
CA ASN A 301 12.97 7.91 -21.92
C ASN A 301 11.85 8.01 -20.86
N ILE A 302 10.84 8.85 -21.07
CA ILE A 302 9.67 8.95 -20.18
C ILE A 302 8.94 7.61 -20.10
N GLU A 303 8.62 6.97 -21.22
CA GLU A 303 7.93 5.68 -21.24
C GLU A 303 8.76 4.60 -20.53
N LYS A 304 10.06 4.54 -20.83
CA LYS A 304 10.99 3.57 -20.22
C LYS A 304 11.11 3.77 -18.72
N GLN A 305 11.25 5.02 -18.25
CA GLN A 305 11.35 5.36 -16.84
C GLN A 305 10.04 5.09 -16.10
N ALA A 306 8.90 5.47 -16.67
CA ALA A 306 7.57 5.19 -16.13
C ALA A 306 7.35 3.67 -15.98
N LYS A 307 7.66 2.88 -17.01
CA LYS A 307 7.54 1.42 -16.98
C LYS A 307 8.47 0.77 -15.96
N LYS A 308 9.71 1.23 -15.84
CA LYS A 308 10.68 0.77 -14.84
C LYS A 308 10.18 1.08 -13.42
N ASN A 309 9.76 2.32 -13.17
CA ASN A 309 9.26 2.77 -11.88
C ASN A 309 7.97 2.04 -11.49
N ARG A 310 7.03 1.85 -12.43
CA ARG A 310 5.82 1.03 -12.23
C ARG A 310 6.17 -0.37 -11.73
N ARG A 311 7.14 -1.02 -12.36
CA ARG A 311 7.57 -2.39 -11.99
C ARG A 311 8.17 -2.41 -10.58
N LEU A 312 9.03 -1.46 -10.23
CA LEU A 312 9.64 -1.37 -8.90
C LEU A 312 8.60 -1.12 -7.82
N ILE A 313 7.73 -0.13 -8.02
CA ILE A 313 6.68 0.24 -7.06
C ILE A 313 5.69 -0.91 -6.87
N ASN A 314 5.20 -1.53 -7.96
CA ASN A 314 4.28 -2.66 -7.86
C ASN A 314 4.93 -3.88 -7.20
N LYS A 315 6.22 -4.14 -7.44
CA LYS A 315 6.96 -5.20 -6.73
C LYS A 315 7.04 -4.88 -5.24
N GLY A 316 7.35 -3.65 -4.85
CA GLY A 316 7.37 -3.21 -3.46
C GLY A 316 6.02 -3.35 -2.76
N LEU A 317 4.95 -2.82 -3.35
CA LEU A 317 3.58 -2.94 -2.82
C LEU A 317 3.13 -4.41 -2.70
N LYS A 318 3.50 -5.25 -3.67
CA LYS A 318 3.20 -6.69 -3.62
C LYS A 318 4.01 -7.39 -2.54
N LEU A 319 5.28 -7.05 -2.37
CA LEU A 319 6.15 -7.61 -1.35
C LEU A 319 5.61 -7.32 0.05
N VAL A 320 5.29 -6.05 0.34
CA VAL A 320 4.72 -5.65 1.63
C VAL A 320 3.39 -6.38 1.88
N PHE A 321 2.49 -6.41 0.91
CA PHE A 321 1.22 -7.13 1.03
C PHE A 321 1.41 -8.62 1.33
N VAL A 322 2.22 -9.32 0.53
CA VAL A 322 2.46 -10.76 0.70
C VAL A 322 3.11 -11.09 2.04
N ILE A 323 4.13 -10.33 2.46
CA ILE A 323 4.78 -10.59 3.75
C ILE A 323 3.80 -10.33 4.90
N THR A 324 3.04 -9.23 4.87
CA THR A 324 2.02 -8.97 5.89
C THR A 324 1.00 -10.11 5.96
N THR A 325 0.47 -10.58 4.82
CA THR A 325 -0.48 -11.69 4.78
C THR A 325 0.12 -12.96 5.38
N VAL A 326 1.34 -13.34 4.98
CA VAL A 326 2.02 -14.55 5.49
C VAL A 326 2.25 -14.45 7.00
N VAL A 327 2.75 -13.32 7.49
CA VAL A 327 2.99 -13.10 8.93
C VAL A 327 1.70 -13.24 9.73
N ILE A 328 0.62 -12.63 9.26
CA ILE A 328 -0.65 -12.62 9.97
C ILE A 328 -1.33 -14.00 9.94
N SER A 329 -1.25 -14.70 8.81
CA SER A 329 -1.71 -16.10 8.73
C SER A 329 -0.92 -17.03 9.64
N LEU A 330 0.42 -16.90 9.69
CA LEU A 330 1.27 -17.68 10.59
C LEU A 330 1.00 -17.35 12.06
N ASN A 331 0.71 -16.09 12.38
CA ASN A 331 0.32 -15.68 13.72
C ASN A 331 -0.99 -16.36 14.16
N LEU A 332 -2.00 -16.36 13.29
CA LEU A 332 -3.26 -17.05 13.53
C LEU A 332 -3.07 -18.55 13.77
N VAL A 333 -2.27 -19.21 12.93
CA VAL A 333 -1.92 -20.64 13.10
C VAL A 333 -1.17 -20.89 14.40
N ALA A 334 -0.27 -19.99 14.81
CA ALA A 334 0.47 -20.13 16.05
C ALA A 334 -0.45 -20.05 17.28
N ILE A 335 -1.40 -19.10 17.28
CA ILE A 335 -2.38 -18.95 18.36
C ILE A 335 -3.27 -20.19 18.47
N THR A 336 -3.79 -20.69 17.34
CA THR A 336 -4.65 -21.88 17.34
C THR A 336 -3.87 -23.14 17.75
N ALA A 337 -2.65 -23.31 17.27
CA ALA A 337 -1.77 -24.41 17.65
C ALA A 337 -1.40 -24.35 19.15
N LEU A 338 -1.21 -23.15 19.71
CA LEU A 338 -0.93 -22.95 21.13
C LEU A 338 -2.12 -23.41 21.99
N SER A 339 -3.34 -23.00 21.62
CA SER A 339 -4.57 -23.44 22.29
C SER A 339 -4.81 -24.95 22.19
N VAL A 340 -4.54 -25.58 21.04
CA VAL A 340 -4.71 -27.04 20.88
C VAL A 340 -3.62 -27.83 21.61
N SER A 341 -2.38 -27.35 21.59
CA SER A 341 -1.26 -28.01 22.27
C SER A 341 -1.43 -28.06 23.79
N GLU A 342 -2.19 -27.12 24.35
CA GLU A 342 -2.61 -27.13 25.75
C GLU A 342 -3.52 -28.32 26.06
N LEU A 343 -4.52 -28.56 25.20
CA LEU A 343 -5.43 -29.70 25.35
C LEU A 343 -4.68 -31.04 25.27
N LEU A 344 -3.69 -31.13 24.38
CA LEU A 344 -2.90 -32.33 24.16
C LEU A 344 -1.73 -32.50 25.16
N ARG A 345 -1.50 -31.52 26.07
CA ARG A 345 -0.42 -31.51 27.06
C ARG A 345 0.99 -31.74 26.48
N LEU A 346 1.22 -31.32 25.22
CA LEU A 346 2.50 -31.50 24.53
C LEU A 346 3.52 -30.42 24.96
N ARG A 347 4.16 -30.65 26.10
CA ARG A 347 5.05 -29.67 26.75
C ARG A 347 6.18 -29.12 25.87
N ARG A 348 6.77 -29.93 24.99
CA ARG A 348 7.85 -29.48 24.09
C ARG A 348 7.32 -28.56 22.98
N ALA A 349 6.18 -28.91 22.39
CA ALA A 349 5.54 -28.11 21.36
C ALA A 349 5.10 -26.75 21.91
N LEU A 350 4.57 -26.72 23.14
CA LEU A 350 4.20 -25.49 23.83
C LEU A 350 5.37 -24.51 23.99
N TYR A 351 6.54 -24.97 24.44
CA TYR A 351 7.71 -24.09 24.56
C TYR A 351 8.18 -23.55 23.21
N LEU A 352 8.18 -24.36 22.15
CA LEU A 352 8.55 -23.92 20.80
C LEU A 352 7.54 -22.91 20.23
N LEU A 353 6.24 -23.15 20.43
CA LEU A 353 5.18 -22.24 20.01
C LEU A 353 5.23 -20.91 20.75
N VAL A 354 5.57 -20.89 22.04
CA VAL A 354 5.76 -19.65 22.81
C VAL A 354 6.92 -18.81 22.23
N ILE A 355 8.05 -19.44 21.90
CA ILE A 355 9.18 -18.76 21.25
C ILE A 355 8.75 -18.22 19.87
N PHE A 356 8.03 -19.02 19.08
CA PHE A 356 7.54 -18.61 17.78
C PHE A 356 6.55 -17.43 17.87
N CYS A 357 5.56 -17.50 18.76
CA CYS A 357 4.61 -16.41 19.03
C CYS A 357 5.33 -15.12 19.42
N TRP A 358 6.40 -15.21 20.20
CA TRP A 358 7.22 -14.04 20.55
C TRP A 358 7.89 -13.42 19.32
N LEU A 359 8.52 -14.23 18.47
CA LEU A 359 9.13 -13.76 17.22
C LEU A 359 8.09 -13.07 16.33
N MET A 360 6.90 -13.66 16.19
CA MET A 360 5.82 -13.07 15.41
C MET A 360 5.35 -11.73 16.00
N THR A 361 5.34 -11.61 17.33
CA THR A 361 5.00 -10.35 18.02
C THR A 361 6.00 -9.24 17.68
N VAL A 362 7.29 -9.54 17.64
CA VAL A 362 8.34 -8.59 17.20
C VAL A 362 8.07 -8.15 15.76
N ILE A 363 7.78 -9.09 14.87
CA ILE A 363 7.49 -8.77 13.47
C ILE A 363 6.23 -7.89 13.37
N CYS A 364 5.19 -8.14 14.18
CA CYS A 364 3.98 -7.31 14.22
C CYS A 364 4.29 -5.85 14.60
N TRP A 365 5.18 -5.61 15.56
CA TRP A 365 5.63 -4.25 15.93
C TRP A 365 6.38 -3.55 14.79
N LEU A 366 7.24 -4.27 14.06
CA LEU A 366 7.92 -3.72 12.88
C LEU A 366 6.92 -3.34 11.79
N PHE A 367 5.95 -4.21 11.49
CA PHE A 367 4.92 -3.93 10.49
C PHE A 367 3.98 -2.80 10.93
N PHE A 368 3.67 -2.67 12.22
CA PHE A 368 2.99 -1.49 12.74
C PHE A 368 3.76 -0.21 12.37
N GLY A 369 5.08 -0.17 12.56
CA GLY A 369 5.92 0.95 12.15
C GLY A 369 5.87 1.21 10.63
N VAL A 370 5.93 0.17 9.81
CA VAL A 370 5.86 0.28 8.34
C VAL A 370 4.52 0.86 7.89
N TYR A 371 3.39 0.34 8.39
CA TYR A 371 2.06 0.85 8.00
C TYR A 371 1.78 2.25 8.54
N PHE A 372 2.35 2.61 9.69
CA PHE A 372 2.30 3.97 10.22
C PHE A 372 3.05 4.95 9.30
N PHE A 373 4.27 4.57 8.89
CA PHE A 373 5.04 5.30 7.88
C PHE A 373 4.24 5.45 6.57
N LEU A 374 3.63 4.37 6.08
CA LEU A 374 2.84 4.39 4.84
C LEU A 374 1.61 5.30 4.93
N GLU A 375 0.96 5.40 6.10
CA GLU A 375 -0.12 6.38 6.30
C GLU A 375 0.40 7.81 6.16
N LYS A 376 1.53 8.13 6.82
CA LYS A 376 2.13 9.47 6.77
C LYS A 376 2.61 9.82 5.36
N PHE A 377 3.34 8.91 4.71
CA PHE A 377 3.74 9.07 3.31
C PHE A 377 2.55 9.30 2.38
N SER A 378 1.46 8.53 2.55
CA SER A 378 0.24 8.71 1.75
C SER A 378 -0.44 10.05 2.04
N SER A 379 -0.41 10.53 3.28
CA SER A 379 -0.94 11.85 3.65
C SER A 379 -0.13 12.96 2.97
N ASP A 380 1.19 12.91 3.07
CA ASP A 380 2.10 13.91 2.47
C ASP A 380 1.95 13.92 0.95
N ALA A 381 1.89 12.75 0.31
CA ALA A 381 1.65 12.65 -1.13
C ALA A 381 0.29 13.26 -1.52
N CYS A 382 -0.77 13.00 -0.77
CA CYS A 382 -2.09 13.55 -1.05
C CYS A 382 -2.17 15.06 -0.82
N THR A 383 -1.49 15.59 0.20
CA THR A 383 -1.38 17.05 0.42
C THR A 383 -0.59 17.71 -0.71
N ALA A 384 0.49 17.08 -1.19
CA ALA A 384 1.23 17.58 -2.34
C ALA A 384 0.38 17.60 -3.63
N LEU A 385 -0.45 16.57 -3.83
CA LEU A 385 -1.40 16.53 -4.95
C LEU A 385 -2.51 17.59 -4.83
N ASP A 386 -2.98 17.87 -3.62
CA ASP A 386 -3.98 18.92 -3.32
C ASP A 386 -3.40 20.31 -3.60
N ASN A 387 -2.20 20.60 -3.08
CA ASN A 387 -1.47 21.84 -3.34
C ASN A 387 -1.21 22.05 -4.85
N PHE A 388 -0.94 20.96 -5.59
CA PHE A 388 -0.79 21.01 -7.04
C PHE A 388 -2.11 21.40 -7.75
N GLN A 389 -3.27 20.95 -7.25
CA GLN A 389 -4.57 21.34 -7.82
C GLN A 389 -4.85 22.84 -7.66
N GLU A 390 -4.47 23.40 -6.51
CA GLU A 390 -4.61 24.83 -6.23
C GLU A 390 -3.64 25.67 -7.06
N ASN A 391 -2.37 25.29 -7.10
CA ASN A 391 -1.35 26.00 -7.88
C ASN A 391 -0.33 25.05 -8.52
N PRO A 392 -0.51 24.69 -9.81
CA PRO A 392 0.37 23.72 -10.49
C PRO A 392 1.78 24.27 -10.78
N TYR A 393 1.96 25.59 -10.77
CA TYR A 393 3.23 26.23 -11.15
C TYR A 393 4.18 26.47 -9.97
N ASN A 394 3.66 26.56 -8.74
CA ASN A 394 4.47 26.83 -7.56
C ASN A 394 4.04 25.95 -6.38
N ASN A 395 4.53 24.71 -6.37
CA ASN A 395 4.26 23.71 -5.34
C ASN A 395 5.44 22.73 -5.15
N SER A 396 5.33 21.81 -4.20
CA SER A 396 6.38 20.82 -3.88
C SER A 396 6.65 19.82 -5.02
N LEU A 397 5.69 19.62 -5.92
CA LEU A 397 5.77 18.76 -7.10
C LEU A 397 6.38 19.45 -8.33
N SER A 398 6.56 20.77 -8.33
CA SER A 398 7.13 21.52 -9.47
C SER A 398 8.52 21.03 -9.89
N SER A 399 9.32 20.54 -8.93
CA SER A 399 10.63 19.92 -9.21
C SER A 399 10.56 18.59 -9.97
N ILE A 400 9.39 17.95 -10.00
CA ILE A 400 9.13 16.65 -10.64
C ILE A 400 8.35 16.84 -11.94
N LEU A 401 7.44 17.82 -11.97
CA LEU A 401 6.57 18.15 -13.10
C LEU A 401 6.67 19.68 -13.36
N PRO A 402 7.59 20.12 -14.25
CA PRO A 402 7.83 21.53 -14.53
C PRO A 402 6.75 22.10 -15.47
N CYS A 403 5.55 22.31 -14.92
CA CYS A 403 4.41 22.86 -15.67
C CYS A 403 4.61 24.32 -16.11
N ASP A 404 5.51 25.06 -15.46
CA ASP A 404 5.90 26.42 -15.82
C ASP A 404 6.75 26.46 -17.10
N GLU A 405 7.72 25.54 -17.23
CA GLU A 405 8.50 25.37 -18.46
C GLU A 405 7.59 24.94 -19.62
N LEU A 406 6.67 24.00 -19.37
CA LEU A 406 5.68 23.57 -20.36
C LEU A 406 4.75 24.72 -20.78
N LEU A 407 4.26 25.50 -19.83
CA LEU A 407 3.39 26.65 -20.15
C LEU A 407 4.12 27.71 -20.98
N SER A 408 5.43 27.87 -20.78
CA SER A 408 6.23 28.82 -21.57
C SER A 408 6.26 28.47 -23.06
N ALA A 409 6.12 27.19 -23.42
CA ALA A 409 6.02 26.76 -24.81
C ALA A 409 4.62 27.00 -25.42
N LYS A 410 3.61 27.38 -24.63
CA LYS A 410 2.27 27.72 -25.14
C LYS A 410 2.28 28.93 -26.08
N SER A 411 3.17 29.90 -25.89
CA SER A 411 3.28 31.03 -26.81
C SER A 411 3.68 30.58 -28.21
N VAL A 412 4.58 29.60 -28.32
CA VAL A 412 4.98 29.02 -29.61
C VAL A 412 3.79 28.35 -30.29
N LEU A 413 2.98 27.58 -29.54
CA LEU A 413 1.77 26.98 -30.07
C LEU A 413 0.75 28.05 -30.52
N SER A 414 0.64 29.16 -29.79
CA SER A 414 -0.20 30.30 -30.15
C SER A 414 0.29 30.99 -31.42
N ASP A 415 1.60 31.17 -31.61
CA ASP A 415 2.16 31.77 -32.83
C ASP A 415 1.87 30.90 -34.05
N VAL A 416 1.96 29.58 -33.90
CA VAL A 416 1.58 28.62 -34.94
C VAL A 416 0.09 28.71 -35.27
N SER A 417 -0.78 28.80 -34.27
CA SER A 417 -2.23 28.96 -34.49
C SER A 417 -2.57 30.28 -35.20
N ALA A 418 -1.89 31.38 -34.86
CA ALA A 418 -2.06 32.67 -35.51
C ALA A 418 -1.57 32.62 -36.97
N GLY A 419 -0.41 32.00 -37.22
CA GLY A 419 0.13 31.81 -38.57
C GLY A 419 -0.81 31.01 -39.48
N ILE A 420 -1.42 29.93 -38.97
CA ILE A 420 -2.42 29.16 -39.74
C ILE A 420 -3.68 29.98 -39.97
N TYR A 421 -4.15 30.72 -38.96
CA TYR A 421 -5.33 31.58 -39.08
C TYR A 421 -5.16 32.65 -40.17
N ASP A 422 -4.02 33.35 -40.16
CA ASP A 422 -3.72 34.41 -41.13
C ASP A 422 -3.57 33.83 -42.54
N LEU A 423 -2.85 32.69 -42.68
CA LEU A 423 -2.69 31.99 -43.95
C LEU A 423 -4.04 31.60 -44.57
N VAL A 424 -4.95 31.00 -43.78
CA VAL A 424 -6.27 30.59 -44.30
C VAL A 424 -7.11 31.81 -44.70
N ASN A 425 -7.04 32.90 -43.93
CA ASN A 425 -7.78 34.11 -44.26
C ASN A 425 -7.25 34.81 -45.51
N GLU A 426 -5.92 34.82 -45.72
CA GLU A 426 -5.30 35.34 -46.93
C GLU A 426 -5.75 34.53 -48.16
N VAL A 427 -5.74 33.21 -48.07
CA VAL A 427 -6.26 32.32 -49.12
C VAL A 427 -7.74 32.61 -49.41
N ASN A 428 -8.56 32.74 -48.38
CA ASN A 428 -9.99 33.03 -48.55
C ASN A 428 -10.24 34.42 -49.15
N ALA A 429 -9.46 35.44 -48.77
CA ALA A 429 -9.55 36.78 -49.35
C ALA A 429 -9.21 36.75 -50.85
N ASN A 430 -8.20 35.99 -51.25
CA ASN A 430 -7.82 35.84 -52.65
C ASN A 430 -8.88 35.05 -53.45
N ILE A 431 -9.47 34.01 -52.86
CA ILE A 431 -10.63 33.30 -53.44
C ILE A 431 -11.80 34.27 -53.68
N SER A 432 -12.15 35.09 -52.68
CA SER A 432 -13.21 36.10 -52.82
C SER A 432 -12.91 37.12 -53.92
N ALA A 433 -11.66 37.56 -54.04
CA ALA A 433 -11.24 38.49 -55.10
C ALA A 433 -11.36 37.85 -56.50
N MET A 434 -10.94 36.58 -56.65
CA MET A 434 -11.09 35.84 -57.91
C MET A 434 -12.56 35.63 -58.27
N GLN A 435 -13.41 35.30 -57.30
CA GLN A 435 -14.84 35.14 -57.50
C GLN A 435 -15.55 36.46 -57.91
N ALA A 436 -15.03 37.61 -57.50
CA ALA A 436 -15.54 38.90 -57.96
C ALA A 436 -15.23 39.18 -59.45
N THR A 437 -14.18 38.55 -60.00
CA THR A 437 -13.74 38.73 -61.39
C THR A 437 -14.19 37.61 -62.33
N SER A 438 -14.51 36.44 -61.78
CA SER A 438 -14.87 35.23 -62.51
C SER A 438 -16.24 34.74 -62.02
N TYR A 439 -17.22 34.53 -62.91
CA TYR A 439 -18.59 34.08 -62.59
C TYR A 439 -18.68 32.65 -61.98
N VAL A 440 -17.61 32.15 -61.36
CA VAL A 440 -17.50 30.81 -60.78
C VAL A 440 -17.68 30.90 -59.27
N ASN A 441 -18.53 30.05 -58.71
CA ASN A 441 -18.78 30.00 -57.27
C ASN A 441 -17.69 29.14 -56.60
N LEU A 442 -16.57 29.75 -56.20
CA LEU A 442 -15.49 29.05 -55.50
C LEU A 442 -15.86 28.79 -54.04
N VAL A 443 -15.41 27.65 -53.51
CA VAL A 443 -15.65 27.24 -52.12
C VAL A 443 -14.51 27.73 -51.22
N HIS A 444 -14.85 28.28 -50.06
CA HIS A 444 -13.87 28.75 -49.07
C HIS A 444 -13.20 27.60 -48.31
N VAL A 445 -11.97 27.84 -47.88
CA VAL A 445 -11.22 26.96 -46.96
C VAL A 445 -11.69 27.22 -45.54
N CYS A 446 -11.95 26.16 -44.77
CA CYS A 446 -12.28 26.34 -43.37
C CYS A 446 -11.06 26.84 -42.58
N ASN A 447 -11.27 27.91 -41.82
CA ASN A 447 -10.38 28.32 -40.75
C ASN A 447 -10.81 27.64 -39.44
N PRO A 448 -10.03 26.68 -38.91
CA PRO A 448 -10.41 25.98 -37.69
C PRO A 448 -10.09 26.77 -36.42
N PHE A 449 -9.56 27.99 -36.51
CA PHE A 449 -9.20 28.82 -35.36
C PHE A 449 -10.14 30.03 -35.22
N SER A 450 -10.42 30.42 -33.98
CA SER A 450 -11.21 31.62 -33.69
C SER A 450 -10.45 32.91 -33.98
N ALA A 451 -11.19 34.01 -34.16
CA ALA A 451 -10.61 35.33 -34.45
C ALA A 451 -9.66 35.83 -33.33
N PRO A 452 -8.75 36.76 -33.64
CA PRO A 452 -7.84 37.35 -32.65
C PRO A 452 -8.62 37.92 -31.46
N PRO A 453 -8.05 37.91 -30.24
CA PRO A 453 -6.65 37.61 -29.92
C PRO A 453 -6.38 36.18 -29.44
N LYS A 454 -7.39 35.30 -29.38
CA LYS A 454 -7.28 34.02 -28.65
C LYS A 454 -6.91 32.82 -29.52
N TYR A 455 -7.18 32.86 -30.82
CA TYR A 455 -6.85 31.80 -31.78
C TYR A 455 -7.18 30.37 -31.30
N LEU A 456 -8.31 30.21 -30.59
CA LEU A 456 -8.73 28.92 -30.04
C LEU A 456 -9.09 27.96 -31.17
N TYR A 457 -8.61 26.72 -31.08
CA TYR A 457 -8.93 25.65 -32.02
C TYR A 457 -10.39 25.19 -31.85
N GLN A 458 -11.18 25.34 -32.90
CA GLN A 458 -12.63 25.10 -32.96
C GLN A 458 -13.00 24.46 -34.32
N PRO A 459 -12.54 23.24 -34.61
CA PRO A 459 -12.81 22.57 -35.88
C PRO A 459 -14.32 22.30 -36.11
N GLU A 460 -15.11 22.21 -35.04
CA GLU A 460 -16.57 22.09 -35.10
C GLU A 460 -17.28 23.33 -35.66
N ASN A 461 -16.65 24.51 -35.62
CA ASN A 461 -17.25 25.75 -36.14
C ASN A 461 -17.10 25.90 -37.66
N CYS A 462 -16.43 24.94 -38.32
CA CYS A 462 -16.36 24.85 -39.78
C CYS A 462 -17.73 24.57 -40.41
N PRO A 463 -18.27 25.47 -41.25
CA PRO A 463 -19.50 25.22 -42.00
C PRO A 463 -19.36 24.02 -42.94
N ALA A 464 -20.45 23.25 -43.14
CA ALA A 464 -20.42 22.07 -44.02
C ALA A 464 -20.11 22.38 -45.50
N ASN A 465 -20.25 23.65 -45.91
CA ASN A 465 -19.92 24.14 -47.26
C ASN A 465 -18.49 24.71 -47.36
N THR A 466 -17.55 24.27 -46.51
CA THR A 466 -16.14 24.69 -46.55
C THR A 466 -15.21 23.49 -46.71
N ILE A 467 -14.03 23.72 -47.29
CA ILE A 467 -13.01 22.69 -47.54
C ILE A 467 -12.05 22.65 -46.35
N ARG A 468 -11.79 21.45 -45.81
CA ARG A 468 -10.74 21.27 -44.78
C ARG A 468 -9.36 21.40 -45.41
N ILE A 469 -8.38 21.88 -44.66
CA ILE A 469 -7.01 22.13 -45.16
C ILE A 469 -6.42 20.86 -45.80
N GLY A 470 -6.51 19.69 -45.15
CA GLY A 470 -6.02 18.43 -45.72
C GLY A 470 -6.78 17.91 -46.95
N ASP A 471 -7.94 18.46 -47.29
CA ASP A 471 -8.73 18.08 -48.47
C ASP A 471 -8.43 18.97 -49.70
N ILE A 472 -7.68 20.06 -49.54
CA ILE A 472 -7.31 20.99 -50.62
C ILE A 472 -6.63 20.26 -51.81
N PRO A 473 -5.66 19.36 -51.62
CA PRO A 473 -5.04 18.65 -52.74
C PRO A 473 -6.01 17.77 -53.52
N LYS A 474 -7.08 17.27 -52.89
CA LYS A 474 -8.11 16.46 -53.56
C LYS A 474 -8.95 17.30 -54.51
N VAL A 475 -9.22 18.55 -54.11
CA VAL A 475 -9.97 19.53 -54.92
C VAL A 475 -9.12 20.06 -56.07
N LEU A 476 -7.82 20.23 -55.86
CA LEU A 476 -6.89 20.74 -56.89
C LEU A 476 -6.45 19.69 -57.92
N LYS A 477 -6.51 18.40 -57.57
CA LYS A 477 -6.04 17.30 -58.44
C LYS A 477 -6.63 17.29 -59.87
N PRO A 478 -7.91 17.60 -60.11
CA PRO A 478 -8.45 17.66 -61.47
C PRO A 478 -7.91 18.84 -62.32
N PHE A 479 -7.30 19.83 -61.66
CA PHE A 479 -6.76 21.03 -62.29
C PHE A 479 -5.24 20.95 -62.50
N THR A 480 -4.61 19.79 -62.29
CA THR A 480 -3.17 19.60 -62.49
C THR A 480 -2.85 19.10 -63.90
N CYS A 481 -1.78 19.64 -64.48
CA CYS A 481 -1.19 19.17 -65.73
C CYS A 481 0.01 18.23 -65.46
N LEU A 482 0.09 17.13 -66.19
CA LEU A 482 1.17 16.12 -66.06
C LEU A 482 2.35 16.41 -67.00
N ASP A 483 2.08 16.97 -68.18
CA ASP A 483 3.07 17.19 -69.24
C ASP A 483 3.23 18.69 -69.51
N ALA A 484 4.06 19.37 -68.71
CA ALA A 484 4.46 20.74 -68.99
C ALA A 484 5.60 20.73 -70.02
N ASN A 485 5.30 21.03 -71.28
CA ASN A 485 6.35 21.45 -72.22
C ASN A 485 6.90 22.79 -71.71
N ASP A 486 8.17 22.80 -71.28
CA ASP A 486 8.90 23.98 -70.78
C ASP A 486 8.50 24.51 -69.39
N GLY A 487 7.80 23.71 -68.57
CA GLY A 487 7.48 24.05 -67.16
C GLY A 487 6.24 24.95 -66.98
N THR A 488 5.59 25.36 -68.05
CA THR A 488 4.32 26.11 -68.05
C THR A 488 3.17 25.27 -68.59
N CYS A 489 2.02 25.37 -67.94
CA CYS A 489 0.79 24.71 -68.39
C CYS A 489 -0.14 25.70 -69.08
N ASP A 490 -0.74 25.28 -70.19
CA ASP A 490 -1.70 26.11 -70.92
C ASP A 490 -2.94 26.39 -70.06
N ASN A 491 -3.42 27.65 -70.12
CA ASN A 491 -4.78 28.08 -69.75
C ASN A 491 -5.34 27.54 -68.41
N GLY A 492 -4.74 27.93 -67.29
CA GLY A 492 -5.38 27.82 -65.97
C GLY A 492 -5.18 26.49 -65.22
N TYR A 493 -4.34 25.60 -65.74
CA TYR A 493 -3.93 24.38 -65.04
C TYR A 493 -2.69 24.60 -64.17
N LEU A 494 -2.66 23.97 -62.99
CA LEU A 494 -1.59 24.10 -62.01
C LEU A 494 -0.41 23.16 -62.37
N PRO A 495 0.83 23.68 -62.48
CA PRO A 495 2.02 22.85 -62.71
C PRO A 495 2.18 21.77 -61.63
N SER A 496 2.64 20.58 -62.02
CA SER A 496 2.86 19.45 -61.10
C SER A 496 3.77 19.82 -59.92
N THR A 497 4.79 20.64 -60.14
CA THR A 497 5.69 21.13 -59.08
C THR A 497 4.99 22.01 -58.05
N GLU A 498 4.03 22.84 -58.48
CA GLU A 498 3.24 23.67 -57.57
C GLU A 498 2.20 22.84 -56.82
N TYR A 499 1.60 21.85 -57.49
CA TYR A 499 0.70 20.89 -56.84
C TYR A 499 1.39 20.13 -55.70
N VAL A 500 2.59 19.58 -55.95
CA VAL A 500 3.38 18.87 -54.93
C VAL A 500 3.69 19.79 -53.75
N ARG A 501 4.00 21.06 -54.00
CA ARG A 501 4.22 22.05 -52.94
C ARG A 501 2.96 22.30 -52.11
N VAL A 502 1.82 22.53 -52.75
CA VAL A 502 0.53 22.72 -52.05
C VAL A 502 0.17 21.47 -51.24
N GLN A 503 0.37 20.28 -51.82
CA GLN A 503 0.15 19.01 -51.13
C GLN A 503 1.03 18.89 -49.89
N ALA A 504 2.33 19.18 -50.00
CA ALA A 504 3.26 19.15 -48.87
C ALA A 504 2.83 20.08 -47.74
N TYR A 505 2.47 21.34 -48.02
CA TYR A 505 2.02 22.28 -46.99
C TYR A 505 0.70 21.86 -46.34
N THR A 506 -0.29 21.48 -47.15
CA THR A 506 -1.63 21.15 -46.65
C THR A 506 -1.65 19.85 -45.84
N SER A 507 -0.90 18.83 -46.27
CA SER A 507 -0.69 17.60 -45.50
C SER A 507 0.03 17.88 -44.18
N SER A 508 1.11 18.66 -44.20
CA SER A 508 1.86 18.98 -42.98
C SER A 508 1.03 19.77 -41.95
N ILE A 509 0.24 20.74 -42.41
CA ILE A 509 -0.69 21.47 -41.55
C ILE A 509 -1.75 20.51 -41.01
N GLN A 510 -2.26 19.58 -41.83
CA GLN A 510 -3.26 18.61 -41.36
C GLN A 510 -2.69 17.67 -40.29
N ASP A 511 -1.46 17.20 -40.45
CA ASP A 511 -0.79 16.32 -39.48
C ASP A 511 -0.58 17.04 -38.15
N LEU A 512 -0.18 18.31 -38.19
CA LEU A 512 -0.08 19.17 -37.02
C LEU A 512 -1.46 19.40 -36.36
N LEU A 513 -2.51 19.67 -37.14
CA LEU A 513 -3.87 19.86 -36.60
C LEU A 513 -4.41 18.59 -35.92
N ASN A 514 -4.00 17.40 -36.37
CA ASN A 514 -4.43 16.13 -35.75
C ASN A 514 -3.86 15.96 -34.33
N VAL A 515 -2.67 16.52 -34.04
CA VAL A 515 -2.01 16.42 -32.73
C VAL A 515 -2.23 17.65 -31.84
N TYR A 516 -2.66 18.77 -32.43
CA TYR A 516 -2.84 20.06 -31.76
C TYR A 516 -3.59 20.00 -30.42
N PRO A 517 -4.77 19.34 -30.30
CA PRO A 517 -5.53 19.35 -29.05
C PRO A 517 -4.77 18.69 -27.89
N ASN A 518 -4.08 17.58 -28.17
CA ASN A 518 -3.33 16.85 -27.14
C ASN A 518 -2.09 17.64 -26.70
N MET A 519 -1.42 18.32 -27.64
CA MET A 519 -0.32 19.22 -27.32
C MET A 519 -0.79 20.37 -26.42
N GLU A 520 -1.89 21.02 -26.75
CA GLU A 520 -2.44 22.12 -25.97
C GLU A 520 -2.76 21.69 -24.53
N HIS A 521 -3.47 20.57 -24.36
CA HIS A 521 -3.78 20.02 -23.03
C HIS A 521 -2.53 19.61 -22.23
N LEU A 522 -1.46 19.17 -22.91
CA LEU A 522 -0.19 18.82 -22.26
C LEU A 522 0.56 20.07 -21.77
N LEU A 523 0.63 21.11 -22.60
CA LEU A 523 1.29 22.38 -22.27
C LEU A 523 0.60 23.14 -21.13
N GLU A 524 -0.72 23.04 -21.04
CA GLU A 524 -1.50 23.59 -19.91
C GLU A 524 -1.48 22.71 -18.65
N CYS A 525 -0.75 21.59 -18.68
CA CYS A 525 -0.74 20.57 -17.63
C CYS A 525 -2.12 20.01 -17.27
N GLN A 526 -3.13 20.16 -18.15
CA GLN A 526 -4.49 19.73 -17.90
C GLN A 526 -4.59 18.20 -17.76
N VAL A 527 -3.88 17.45 -18.61
CA VAL A 527 -3.81 15.97 -18.55
C VAL A 527 -3.33 15.47 -17.17
N VAL A 528 -2.33 16.15 -16.62
CA VAL A 528 -1.76 15.85 -15.29
C VAL A 528 -2.74 16.24 -14.19
N LYS A 529 -3.33 17.44 -14.30
CA LYS A 529 -4.31 17.97 -13.35
C LYS A 529 -5.53 17.05 -13.24
N ASP A 530 -6.09 16.59 -14.36
CA ASP A 530 -7.26 15.71 -14.36
C ASP A 530 -6.95 14.36 -13.71
N SER A 531 -5.77 13.80 -14.00
CA SER A 531 -5.30 12.55 -13.42
C SER A 531 -5.10 12.66 -11.91
N PHE A 532 -4.52 13.76 -11.42
CA PHE A 532 -4.33 13.99 -9.99
C PHE A 532 -5.65 14.26 -9.27
N SER A 533 -6.58 14.97 -9.90
CA SER A 533 -7.93 15.17 -9.37
C SER A 533 -8.64 13.82 -9.17
N GLN A 534 -8.50 12.91 -10.12
CA GLN A 534 -9.03 11.55 -10.00
C GLN A 534 -8.45 10.80 -8.79
N VAL A 535 -7.12 10.88 -8.57
CA VAL A 535 -6.45 10.24 -7.44
C VAL A 535 -6.87 10.87 -6.10
N LEU A 536 -6.90 12.20 -6.05
CA LEU A 536 -7.25 12.97 -4.85
C LEU A 536 -8.67 12.67 -4.38
N VAL A 537 -9.64 12.73 -5.29
CA VAL A 537 -11.06 12.53 -4.95
C VAL A 537 -11.35 11.05 -4.63
N LYS A 538 -10.82 10.12 -5.44
CA LYS A 538 -11.24 8.71 -5.35
C LYS A 538 -10.38 7.85 -4.44
N HIS A 539 -9.08 8.15 -4.30
CA HIS A 539 -8.12 7.20 -3.71
C HIS A 539 -7.40 7.72 -2.46
N CYS A 540 -7.19 9.03 -2.30
CA CYS A 540 -6.45 9.57 -1.15
C CYS A 540 -7.10 9.26 0.21
N LYS A 541 -8.40 9.53 0.37
CA LYS A 541 -9.12 9.25 1.63
C LYS A 541 -9.18 7.75 1.95
N PRO A 542 -9.51 6.84 1.00
CA PRO A 542 -9.40 5.40 1.23
C PRO A 542 -8.00 4.93 1.59
N LEU A 543 -6.97 5.41 0.91
CA LEU A 543 -5.58 4.99 1.14
C LEU A 543 -5.15 5.26 2.58
N ARG A 544 -5.39 6.48 3.07
CA ARG A 544 -5.13 6.86 4.47
C ARG A 544 -5.96 6.03 5.44
N LYS A 545 -7.26 5.85 5.16
CA LYS A 545 -8.17 5.08 6.02
C LYS A 545 -7.73 3.61 6.17
N TYR A 546 -7.35 2.96 5.07
CA TYR A 546 -6.95 1.56 5.10
C TYR A 546 -5.55 1.36 5.68
N ALA A 547 -4.59 2.25 5.41
CA ALA A 547 -3.30 2.25 6.12
C ALA A 547 -3.51 2.37 7.64
N ARG A 548 -4.42 3.27 8.05
CA ARG A 548 -4.80 3.46 9.45
C ARG A 548 -5.42 2.21 10.07
N MET A 549 -6.39 1.63 9.38
CA MET A 549 -7.04 0.38 9.79
C MET A 549 -6.02 -0.74 10.02
N VAL A 550 -4.99 -0.85 9.16
CA VAL A 550 -3.96 -1.86 9.31
C VAL A 550 -3.10 -1.61 10.54
N TRP A 551 -2.51 -0.43 10.72
CA TRP A 551 -1.63 -0.25 11.87
C TRP A 551 -2.39 -0.34 13.19
N ILE A 552 -3.66 0.12 13.27
CA ILE A 552 -4.50 -0.05 14.47
C ILE A 552 -4.69 -1.55 14.75
N GLY A 553 -5.03 -2.33 13.72
CA GLY A 553 -5.16 -3.78 13.86
C GLY A 553 -3.86 -4.47 14.27
N MET A 554 -2.72 -4.03 13.73
CA MET A 554 -1.39 -4.54 14.07
C MET A 554 -1.01 -4.23 15.51
N LEU A 555 -1.26 -3.00 15.97
CA LEU A 555 -1.04 -2.57 17.35
C LEU A 555 -1.86 -3.42 18.31
N PHE A 556 -3.16 -3.56 18.04
CA PHE A 556 -4.06 -4.34 18.87
C PHE A 556 -3.67 -5.81 18.90
N LEU A 557 -3.33 -6.40 17.76
CA LEU A 557 -2.84 -7.78 17.67
C LEU A 557 -1.53 -7.97 18.44
N ALA A 558 -0.57 -7.05 18.32
CA ALA A 558 0.69 -7.13 19.04
C ALA A 558 0.49 -7.08 20.57
N VAL A 559 -0.36 -6.20 21.07
CA VAL A 559 -0.70 -6.11 22.50
C VAL A 559 -1.35 -7.41 22.99
N ILE A 560 -2.34 -7.93 22.26
CA ILE A 560 -3.00 -9.20 22.61
C ILE A 560 -1.98 -10.35 22.63
N MET A 561 -1.08 -10.39 21.66
CA MET A 561 -0.05 -11.43 21.59
C MET A 561 0.90 -11.39 22.79
N VAL A 562 1.33 -10.20 23.22
CA VAL A 562 2.13 -10.06 24.45
C VAL A 562 1.36 -10.59 25.66
N LEU A 563 0.09 -10.19 25.81
CA LEU A 563 -0.76 -10.63 26.92
C LEU A 563 -0.94 -12.15 26.90
N LEU A 564 -1.26 -12.74 25.75
CA LEU A 564 -1.37 -14.19 25.59
C LEU A 564 -0.07 -14.85 26.03
N VAL A 565 1.08 -14.47 25.47
CA VAL A 565 2.37 -15.07 25.83
C VAL A 565 2.61 -14.97 27.34
N LEU A 566 2.44 -13.80 27.97
CA LEU A 566 2.62 -13.64 29.41
C LEU A 566 1.74 -14.60 30.21
N MET A 567 0.45 -14.70 29.87
CA MET A 567 -0.50 -15.59 30.55
C MET A 567 -0.10 -17.06 30.43
N TRP A 568 0.35 -17.48 29.24
CA TRP A 568 0.89 -18.81 29.00
C TRP A 568 2.15 -19.09 29.82
N THR A 569 3.06 -18.12 29.96
CA THR A 569 4.27 -18.30 30.78
C THR A 569 3.98 -18.40 32.28
N ILE A 570 2.92 -17.72 32.76
CA ILE A 570 2.46 -17.80 34.14
C ILE A 570 1.86 -19.19 34.40
N LYS A 571 0.96 -19.64 33.52
CA LYS A 571 0.34 -20.96 33.60
C LYS A 571 1.36 -22.10 33.55
N ALA A 572 2.31 -22.04 32.61
CA ALA A 572 3.37 -23.05 32.48
C ALA A 572 4.31 -23.10 33.70
N ARG A 573 4.57 -21.96 34.35
CA ARG A 573 5.31 -21.90 35.62
C ARG A 573 4.50 -22.51 36.76
N HIS A 574 3.19 -22.34 36.73
CA HIS A 574 2.32 -22.83 37.77
C HIS A 574 2.17 -24.36 37.77
N GLU A 575 1.90 -24.95 36.61
CA GLU A 575 1.84 -26.41 36.46
C GLU A 575 3.18 -27.09 36.83
N HIS A 576 4.30 -26.40 36.61
CA HIS A 576 5.62 -26.89 37.01
C HIS A 576 5.76 -27.00 38.54
N ARG A 577 5.24 -26.03 39.30
CA ARG A 577 5.29 -26.05 40.77
C ARG A 577 4.41 -27.16 41.37
N TYR A 578 3.28 -27.49 40.75
CA TYR A 578 2.39 -28.56 41.25
C TYR A 578 3.00 -29.95 41.16
N HIS A 579 3.62 -30.30 40.04
CA HIS A 579 4.24 -31.61 39.86
C HIS A 579 5.51 -31.83 40.72
N LEU A 580 6.09 -30.77 41.29
CA LEU A 580 7.14 -30.91 42.31
C LEU A 580 6.58 -31.29 43.69
N SER A 581 5.32 -30.97 43.98
CA SER A 581 4.69 -31.18 45.30
C SER A 581 4.13 -32.59 45.47
N ASP A 582 3.60 -33.22 44.41
CA ASP A 582 3.01 -34.58 44.46
C ASP A 582 4.04 -35.72 44.63
N GLY A 583 5.34 -35.41 44.59
CA GLY A 583 6.43 -36.39 44.78
C GLY A 583 6.95 -36.49 46.21
N SER A 584 6.33 -35.80 47.17
CA SER A 584 6.71 -35.83 48.58
C SER A 584 5.91 -36.92 49.30
N VAL A 585 6.52 -38.09 49.50
CA VAL A 585 6.01 -39.11 50.41
C VAL A 585 5.93 -38.50 51.81
N GLU A 586 4.73 -38.47 52.36
CA GLU A 586 4.44 -38.06 53.73
C GLU A 586 5.18 -39.00 54.70
N PRO A 587 5.98 -38.51 55.66
CA PRO A 587 6.55 -39.40 56.67
C PRO A 587 5.42 -39.88 57.57
N HIS A 588 5.24 -41.20 57.65
CA HIS A 588 4.41 -41.85 58.65
C HIS A 588 4.78 -41.36 60.05
N CYS A 589 3.89 -40.59 60.69
CA CYS A 589 3.92 -40.40 62.13
C CYS A 589 3.43 -41.69 62.81
N ALA A 590 4.30 -42.31 63.61
CA ALA A 590 3.93 -43.41 64.50
C ALA A 590 2.98 -42.90 65.61
N PRO A 591 2.07 -43.72 66.14
CA PRO A 591 1.10 -43.27 67.13
C PRO A 591 1.77 -43.16 68.50
N THR A 592 1.89 -41.93 69.01
CA THR A 592 2.20 -41.71 70.43
C THR A 592 0.94 -42.01 71.25
N LYS A 593 1.13 -42.83 72.27
CA LYS A 593 0.13 -43.40 73.16
C LYS A 593 -0.81 -42.34 73.76
N ALA A 594 -2.08 -42.70 73.85
CA ALA A 594 -3.11 -42.01 74.61
C ALA A 594 -2.62 -41.73 76.04
N LEU A 595 -2.65 -40.45 76.44
CA LEU A 595 -2.65 -40.08 77.85
C LEU A 595 -4.11 -39.86 78.23
N GLU A 596 -4.57 -40.67 79.17
CA GLU A 596 -5.92 -40.62 79.73
C GLU A 596 -6.25 -39.25 80.31
N LEU A 597 -7.49 -38.82 80.06
CA LEU A 597 -8.13 -37.75 80.79
C LEU A 597 -8.58 -38.32 82.15
N GLY A 598 -7.74 -38.16 83.17
CA GLY A 598 -8.09 -38.38 84.58
C GLY A 598 -8.50 -37.06 85.26
N PRO A 599 -9.39 -37.09 86.25
CA PRO A 599 -10.32 -36.01 86.55
C PRO A 599 -9.70 -34.85 87.33
N VAL A 600 -10.30 -33.68 87.12
CA VAL A 600 -10.19 -32.49 87.96
C VAL A 600 -10.38 -32.87 89.43
N LYS A 601 -9.32 -32.67 90.20
CA LYS A 601 -9.39 -32.38 91.63
C LYS A 601 -8.39 -31.27 91.94
N GLU A 602 -8.94 -30.08 92.18
CA GLU A 602 -8.47 -29.21 93.25
C GLU A 602 -8.17 -30.07 94.48
N ILE A 603 -6.92 -30.03 94.94
CA ILE A 603 -6.58 -30.32 96.33
C ILE A 603 -5.69 -29.17 96.72
N GLU A 604 -6.38 -28.13 97.16
CA GLU A 604 -6.58 -27.81 98.58
C GLU A 604 -5.51 -26.70 98.79
N ILE A 605 -5.19 -26.26 99.96
CA ILE A 605 -4.95 -27.14 101.08
C ILE A 605 -4.09 -28.34 100.70
#